data_AF-A0A0F9CWT1-F1
#
_entry.id   AF-A0A0F9CWT1-F1
#
_cell.length_a   1.000
_cell.length_b   1.000
_cell.length_c   1.000
_cell.angle_alpha   90.00
_cell.angle_beta   90.00
_cell.angle_gamma   90.00
#
_symmetry.space_group_name_H-M   'P 1'
#
loop_
_entity.id
_entity.type
_entity.pdbx_description
1 polymer ?
#
loop_
_entity_poly.entity_id
_entity_poly.type
_entity_poly.pdbx_seq_one_letter_code
_entity_poly.pdbx_strand_id
1 'polypeptide(L)'
;MGKARTKKRRSISSAKAACWRVFSTWVRMRDCLKTTDSLEWGECVSCGHTFEFDKLDAGHFIAKKSGNYFSEMGVNAQCRKCNRYLSGNQLPYRREI
;
A
#
# COMPACT_ATOMS: atom_id res chain seq x y z
N MET A 1 -36.53 -0.71 31.91
CA MET A 1 -36.36 -0.16 30.55
C MET A 1 -34.87 0.04 30.27
N GLY A 2 -34.27 -0.78 29.40
CA GLY A 2 -32.84 -0.67 29.08
C GLY A 2 -32.58 0.48 28.10
N LYS A 3 -31.63 1.37 28.41
CA LYS A 3 -31.21 2.45 27.49
C LYS A 3 -30.65 1.83 26.22
N ALA A 4 -31.19 2.21 25.06
CA ALA A 4 -30.65 1.82 23.76
C ALA A 4 -29.22 2.36 23.60
N ARG A 5 -28.25 1.47 23.33
CA ARG A 5 -26.86 1.85 23.06
C ARG A 5 -26.78 2.57 21.70
N THR A 6 -26.46 3.86 21.70
CA THR A 6 -26.18 4.61 20.47
C THR A 6 -24.79 4.23 19.92
N LYS A 7 -24.72 3.91 18.62
CA LYS A 7 -23.48 3.49 17.95
C LYS A 7 -22.53 4.68 17.85
N LYS A 8 -21.39 4.64 18.57
CA LYS A 8 -20.40 5.71 18.58
C LYS A 8 -19.80 5.92 17.19
N ARG A 9 -19.74 7.16 16.71
CA ARG A 9 -19.11 7.52 15.42
C ARG A 9 -17.61 7.18 15.49
N ARG A 10 -17.06 6.64 14.40
CA ARG A 10 -15.62 6.34 14.29
C ARG A 10 -14.81 7.64 14.33
N SER A 11 -13.64 7.59 14.96
CA SER A 11 -12.65 8.67 14.82
C SER A 11 -12.13 8.72 13.38
N ILE A 12 -11.63 9.90 12.97
CA ILE A 12 -10.96 10.07 11.68
C ILE A 12 -9.80 9.08 11.53
N SER A 13 -9.03 8.85 12.60
CA SER A 13 -7.93 7.89 12.61
C SER A 13 -8.39 6.45 12.34
N SER A 14 -9.50 6.03 12.97
CA SER A 14 -10.08 4.70 12.75
C SER A 14 -10.63 4.54 11.33
N ALA A 15 -11.30 5.57 10.80
CA ALA A 15 -11.78 5.57 9.43
C ALA A 15 -10.61 5.49 8.43
N LYS A 16 -9.57 6.31 8.63
CA LYS A 16 -8.36 6.32 7.79
C LYS A 16 -7.63 4.97 7.80
N ALA A 17 -7.51 4.33 8.97
CA ALA A 17 -6.92 2.99 9.07
C ALA A 17 -7.76 1.93 8.33
N ALA A 18 -9.09 2.02 8.42
CA ALA A 18 -9.97 1.12 7.67
C ALA A 18 -9.81 1.30 6.16
N CYS A 19 -9.79 2.53 5.66
CA CYS A 19 -9.56 2.82 4.25
C CYS A 19 -8.17 2.36 3.79
N TRP A 20 -7.14 2.57 4.62
CA TRP A 20 -5.77 2.14 4.30
C TRP A 20 -5.67 0.63 4.07
N ARG A 21 -6.33 -0.20 4.88
CA ARG A 21 -6.31 -1.67 4.70
C ARG A 21 -6.85 -2.10 3.34
N VAL A 22 -7.93 -1.46 2.90
CA VAL A 22 -8.55 -1.76 1.59
C VAL A 22 -7.64 -1.27 0.47
N PHE A 23 -7.22 0.00 0.55
CA PHE A 23 -6.37 0.63 -0.45
C PHE A 23 -5.03 -0.09 -0.63
N SER A 24 -4.32 -0.41 0.46
CA SER A 24 -3.02 -1.09 0.39
C SER A 24 -3.12 -2.51 -0.15
N THR A 25 -4.26 -3.18 0.04
CA THR A 25 -4.52 -4.50 -0.53
C THR A 25 -4.80 -4.38 -2.02
N TRP A 26 -5.66 -3.45 -2.41
CA TRP A 26 -5.98 -3.18 -3.80
C TRP A 26 -4.74 -2.78 -4.63
N VAL A 27 -3.90 -1.86 -4.13
CA VAL A 27 -2.65 -1.44 -4.83
C VAL A 27 -1.75 -2.63 -5.09
N ARG A 28 -1.53 -3.50 -4.07
CA ARG A 28 -0.68 -4.67 -4.24
C ARG A 28 -1.28 -5.65 -5.24
N MET A 29 -2.59 -5.90 -5.20
CA MET A 29 -3.27 -6.79 -6.15
C MET A 29 -3.19 -6.26 -7.58
N ARG A 30 -3.43 -4.96 -7.77
CA ARG A 30 -3.30 -4.26 -9.05
C ARG A 30 -1.92 -4.47 -9.64
N ASP A 31 -0.88 -4.24 -8.84
CA ASP A 31 0.50 -4.32 -9.31
C ASP A 31 0.97 -5.76 -9.52
N CYS A 32 0.50 -6.71 -8.69
CA CYS A 32 0.71 -8.15 -8.90
C CYS A 32 0.16 -8.61 -10.25
N LEU A 33 -1.11 -8.25 -10.55
CA LEU A 33 -1.73 -8.52 -11.85
C LEU A 33 -0.99 -7.84 -13.00
N LYS A 34 -0.61 -6.57 -12.83
CA LYS A 34 0.10 -5.80 -13.86
C LYS A 34 1.46 -6.38 -14.21
N THR A 35 2.17 -6.94 -13.24
CA THR A 35 3.57 -7.37 -13.40
C THR A 35 3.72 -8.86 -13.69
N THR A 36 2.82 -9.70 -13.18
CA THR A 36 2.96 -11.17 -13.28
C THR A 36 1.71 -11.89 -13.75
N ASP A 37 0.61 -11.17 -14.03
CA ASP A 37 -0.71 -11.75 -14.33
C ASP A 37 -1.22 -12.72 -13.24
N SER A 38 -0.80 -12.49 -11.98
CA SER A 38 -1.17 -13.29 -10.82
C SER A 38 -1.56 -12.40 -9.64
N LEU A 39 -2.43 -12.91 -8.75
CA LEU A 39 -2.72 -12.30 -7.46
C LEU A 39 -1.78 -12.79 -6.35
N GLU A 40 -1.01 -13.85 -6.60
CA GLU A 40 -0.12 -14.48 -5.61
C GLU A 40 1.30 -13.92 -5.68
N TRP A 41 1.70 -13.39 -6.83
CA TRP A 41 3.05 -12.92 -7.12
C TRP A 41 3.03 -11.50 -7.67
N GLY A 42 4.06 -10.72 -7.38
CA GLY A 42 4.22 -9.38 -7.94
C GLY A 42 5.65 -8.90 -7.89
N GLU A 43 5.98 -7.99 -8.80
CA GLU A 43 7.32 -7.41 -8.86
C GLU A 43 7.42 -6.15 -8.03
N CYS A 44 8.54 -5.99 -7.33
CA CYS A 44 8.83 -4.78 -6.58
C CYS A 44 9.15 -3.64 -7.55
N VAL A 45 8.37 -2.55 -7.49
CA VAL A 45 8.56 -1.32 -8.28
C VAL A 45 9.95 -0.67 -8.16
N SER A 46 10.80 -1.09 -7.22
CA SER A 46 12.14 -0.51 -7.06
C SER A 46 13.29 -1.44 -7.36
N CYS A 47 13.09 -2.76 -7.35
CA CYS A 47 14.18 -3.68 -7.66
C CYS A 47 13.83 -4.71 -8.74
N GLY A 48 12.60 -4.73 -9.23
CA GLY A 48 12.12 -5.64 -10.27
C GLY A 48 12.01 -7.10 -9.83
N HIS A 49 12.52 -7.48 -8.66
CA HIS A 49 12.41 -8.87 -8.20
C HIS A 49 10.96 -9.23 -7.87
N THR A 50 10.57 -10.45 -8.23
CA THR A 50 9.29 -11.06 -7.93
C THR A 50 9.22 -11.54 -6.48
N PHE A 51 8.10 -11.28 -5.81
CA PHE A 51 7.82 -11.71 -4.45
C PHE A 51 6.39 -12.23 -4.33
N GLU A 52 6.15 -13.08 -3.34
CA GLU A 52 4.80 -13.46 -2.91
C GLU A 52 4.03 -12.23 -2.40
N PHE A 53 2.72 -12.23 -2.58
CA PHE A 53 1.82 -11.13 -2.21
C PHE A 53 1.97 -10.65 -0.76
N ASP A 54 2.24 -11.58 0.16
CA ASP A 54 2.42 -11.31 1.59
C ASP A 54 3.77 -10.63 1.92
N LYS A 55 4.77 -10.80 1.06
CA LYS A 55 6.10 -10.17 1.14
C LYS A 55 6.15 -8.79 0.49
N LEU A 56 5.08 -8.39 -0.19
CA LEU A 56 4.91 -7.05 -0.75
C LEU A 56 4.16 -6.14 0.23
N ASP A 57 4.67 -4.91 0.37
CA ASP A 57 4.00 -3.79 1.00
C ASP A 57 3.42 -2.84 -0.06
N ALA A 58 2.54 -1.93 0.36
CA ALA A 58 2.16 -0.76 -0.43
C ALA A 58 3.13 0.39 -0.09
N GLY A 59 4.20 0.51 -0.87
CA GLY A 59 5.25 1.52 -0.69
C GLY A 59 4.84 2.86 -1.29
N HIS A 60 5.18 3.96 -0.60
CA HIS A 60 4.96 5.31 -1.11
C HIS A 60 6.21 5.83 -1.84
N PHE A 61 6.02 6.41 -3.02
CA PHE A 61 7.07 7.17 -3.70
C PHE A 61 7.48 8.37 -2.83
N ILE A 62 6.64 9.39 -2.71
CA ILE A 62 6.92 10.49 -1.78
C ILE A 62 6.60 10.03 -0.36
N ALA A 63 7.47 10.30 0.60
CA ALA A 63 7.24 9.97 2.01
C ALA A 63 5.82 10.35 2.48
N LYS A 64 5.19 9.44 3.24
CA LYS A 64 3.77 9.50 3.59
C LYS A 64 3.38 10.81 4.29
N LYS A 65 2.59 11.64 3.61
CA LYS A 65 2.00 12.89 4.09
C LYS A 65 0.48 12.88 3.89
N SER A 66 -0.22 13.94 4.31
CA SER A 66 -1.68 14.04 4.21
C SER A 66 -2.19 14.01 2.76
N GLY A 67 -1.48 14.66 1.82
CA GLY A 67 -1.94 14.81 0.44
C GLY A 67 -1.72 13.61 -0.49
N ASN A 68 -0.75 12.74 -0.20
CA ASN A 68 -0.39 11.60 -1.06
C ASN A 68 -0.78 10.25 -0.47
N TYR A 69 -1.53 10.24 0.63
CA TYR A 69 -1.80 9.03 1.39
C TYR A 69 -2.50 7.93 0.56
N PHE A 70 -3.43 8.33 -0.30
CA PHE A 70 -4.23 7.46 -1.16
C PHE A 70 -3.97 7.73 -2.66
N SER A 71 -2.79 8.25 -3.01
CA SER A 71 -2.46 8.52 -4.42
C SER A 71 -2.16 7.20 -5.13
N GLU A 72 -2.98 6.82 -6.10
CA GLU A 72 -2.80 5.57 -6.86
C GLU A 72 -1.52 5.56 -7.70
N MET A 73 -1.07 6.73 -8.16
CA MET A 73 0.20 6.90 -8.90
C MET A 73 1.41 6.94 -7.97
N GLY A 74 1.21 7.30 -6.70
CA GLY A 74 2.28 7.48 -5.72
C GLY A 74 2.45 6.29 -4.78
N VAL A 75 1.68 5.22 -4.95
CA VAL A 75 1.72 4.02 -4.11
C VAL A 75 1.69 2.79 -5.00
N ASN A 76 2.69 1.92 -4.80
CA ASN A 76 2.87 0.71 -5.60
C ASN A 76 3.33 -0.48 -4.74
N ALA A 77 3.26 -1.68 -5.30
CA ALA A 77 3.82 -2.88 -4.70
C ALA A 77 5.34 -2.75 -4.55
N GLN A 78 5.81 -2.87 -3.32
CA GLN A 78 7.24 -2.74 -3.01
C GLN A 78 7.64 -3.79 -1.98
N CYS A 79 8.77 -4.46 -2.20
CA CYS A 79 9.26 -5.44 -1.25
C CYS A 79 9.66 -4.78 0.08
N ARG A 80 9.58 -5.55 1.18
CA ARG A 80 9.91 -5.05 2.53
C ARG A 80 11.32 -4.47 2.61
N LYS A 81 12.31 -5.06 1.92
CA LYS A 81 13.70 -4.56 1.85
C LYS A 81 13.75 -3.12 1.33
N CYS A 82 13.23 -2.89 0.13
CA CYS A 82 13.24 -1.57 -0.50
C CYS A 82 12.39 -0.56 0.29
N ASN A 83 11.18 -0.96 0.71
CA ASN A 83 10.25 -0.08 1.40
C ASN A 83 10.74 0.31 2.80
N ARG A 84 11.00 -0.69 3.66
CA ARG A 84 11.24 -0.48 5.10
C ARG A 84 12.69 -0.21 5.45
N TYR A 85 13.64 -0.83 4.74
CA TYR A 85 15.07 -0.78 5.11
C TYR A 85 15.90 0.16 4.23
N LEU A 86 15.43 0.47 3.01
CA LEU A 86 16.11 1.39 2.09
C LEU A 86 15.32 2.69 1.88
N SER A 87 14.48 3.07 2.85
CA SER A 87 13.72 4.33 2.83
C SER A 87 12.90 4.53 1.54
N GLY A 88 12.24 3.47 1.07
CA GLY A 88 11.45 3.47 -0.16
C GLY A 88 12.26 3.36 -1.46
N ASN A 89 13.58 3.18 -1.39
CA ASN A 89 14.48 2.98 -2.53
C ASN A 89 14.15 3.89 -3.74
N GLN A 90 14.10 5.20 -3.46
CA GLN A 90 13.44 6.21 -4.30
C GLN A 90 14.01 6.38 -5.69
N LEU A 91 15.34 6.23 -5.84
CA LEU A 91 16.00 6.45 -7.12
C LEU A 91 15.61 5.38 -8.16
N PRO A 92 15.66 4.07 -7.84
CA PRO A 92 15.05 3.05 -8.68
C PRO A 92 13.54 3.21 -8.83
N TYR A 93 12.80 3.49 -7.74
CA TYR A 93 11.35 3.68 -7.78
C TYR A 93 10.94 4.71 -8.85
N ARG A 94 11.64 5.85 -8.90
CA ARG A 94 11.37 6.94 -9.84
C ARG A 94 11.43 6.51 -11.31
N ARG A 95 12.20 5.47 -11.65
CA ARG A 95 12.36 5.03 -13.05
C ARG A 95 11.15 4.27 -13.57
N GLU A 96 10.32 3.75 -12.67
CA GLU A 96 9.18 2.89 -12.99
C GLU A 96 7.83 3.62 -12.97
N ILE A 97 7.82 4.93 -12.64
CA ILE A 97 6.61 5.78 -12.55
C ILE A 97 6.67 7.00 -13.46
#